data_AF-A0A4U5LW65-F1
#
_entry.id   AF-A0A4U5LW65-F1
#
_cell.length_a   1.000
_cell.length_b   1.000
_cell.length_c   1.000
_cell.angle_alpha   90.00
_cell.angle_beta   90.00
_cell.angle_gamma   90.00
#
_symmetry.space_group_name_H-M   'P 1'
#
loop_
_entity.id
_entity.type
_entity.pdbx_description
1 polymer ?
#
loop_
_entity_poly.entity_id
_entity_poly.type
_entity_poly.pdbx_seq_one_letter_code
_entity_poly.pdbx_strand_id
1 'polypeptide(L)'
;MTILENAVFGTKVKPSREDVKDRRADVTSAVARSWLEHVAIGTGLDTVRTMSSSNSLDEDNNLKSTKNGHVVIYPEEMEVVTPLKKERRFYKAADVPSPVVALLYGFQQVMVCVSALLVIPFVLSEDLCPGKDIHELRVRLISSTFVCSGISTIIQTCLGMRLALLQGAAFAYIPSIEVFMALPENRCNATINDYVPREAYEGRFAMIQGCLMLSALIPIFIGTTGIVGVITKFISPITVSPLMLLLVLSAVDLCVGKIEKHWVAVVQAATLFATILYLAEWRVPLPGFKNRKFRMFRTNIFGQYPYLIAILLSWGFCVFLTITNMVPEGSEARTDKNASMNVIRESPWFRIPYPGQFGAPKFHAGLFFAFIVSALTSVFESVGDYHAAARVSEERAPPSHAINRGILAEGAGSFLSGMIGPGVGMTTHTENIGVIGVTRVASRYTMIIAGIVLIFLGVFTKIGAILSTIPDPLIGGVLASSMAMVGGVAIANVQQVDLRSSRNVAILGFAIMVGMIIPRYFNRHPIDTGVETIDQVLTVLLTLPMFVGAFTACVLDNTVPGVSREQRGLKERGRVHDLGPENIDVYAFPPRLAAIIDRIPYLTLLPCIPKTKKTGSNKVQDSSAMEQ
;
A
#
# COMPACT_ATOMS: atom_id res chain seq x y z
N MET A 1 -20.83 -28.87 -26.36
CA MET A 1 -22.12 -28.15 -26.55
C MET A 1 -23.23 -29.19 -26.71
N THR A 2 -23.53 -29.93 -25.64
CA THR A 2 -24.73 -30.78 -25.40
C THR A 2 -24.51 -31.37 -24.02
N ILE A 3 -25.24 -30.89 -23.01
CA ILE A 3 -25.40 -31.38 -21.61
C ILE A 3 -26.09 -30.26 -20.77
N LEU A 4 -26.18 -29.02 -21.29
CA LEU A 4 -26.87 -27.90 -20.63
C LEU A 4 -28.33 -27.67 -21.09
N GLU A 5 -28.99 -28.65 -21.70
CA GLU A 5 -30.38 -28.48 -22.22
C GLU A 5 -31.49 -29.12 -21.37
N ASN A 6 -31.19 -29.91 -20.33
CA ASN A 6 -32.22 -30.69 -19.62
C ASN A 6 -32.63 -30.16 -18.24
N ALA A 7 -32.35 -28.90 -17.89
CA ALA A 7 -32.74 -28.36 -16.57
C ALA A 7 -33.78 -27.22 -16.63
N VAL A 8 -34.22 -26.77 -17.81
CA VAL A 8 -34.96 -25.49 -17.93
C VAL A 8 -36.45 -25.62 -18.24
N PHE A 9 -36.99 -26.80 -18.56
CA PHE A 9 -38.42 -26.94 -18.87
C PHE A 9 -39.11 -28.09 -18.12
N GLY A 10 -39.65 -27.76 -16.94
CA GLY A 10 -40.57 -28.61 -16.16
C GLY A 10 -41.85 -27.84 -15.80
N THR A 11 -42.86 -27.98 -16.67
CA THR A 11 -44.32 -27.87 -16.48
C THR A 11 -44.91 -27.05 -15.31
N LYS A 12 -45.73 -26.06 -15.71
CA LYS A 12 -46.64 -25.24 -14.89
C LYS A 12 -47.64 -26.07 -14.07
N VAL A 13 -47.68 -25.85 -12.76
CA VAL A 13 -48.87 -25.99 -11.91
C VAL A 13 -48.92 -24.74 -11.01
N LYS A 14 -50.01 -23.97 -11.07
CA LYS A 14 -50.27 -22.81 -10.19
C LYS A 14 -50.80 -23.31 -8.84
N PRO A 15 -50.33 -22.76 -7.71
CA PRO A 15 -51.17 -22.63 -6.53
C PRO A 15 -51.37 -21.15 -6.12
N SER A 16 -52.49 -20.92 -5.46
CA SER A 16 -53.08 -19.66 -5.02
C SER A 16 -52.27 -18.95 -3.93
N ARG A 17 -52.46 -17.62 -3.85
CA ARG A 17 -51.95 -16.75 -2.78
C ARG A 17 -52.59 -17.16 -1.45
N GLU A 18 -51.89 -17.96 -0.63
CA GLU A 18 -52.00 -17.89 0.85
C GLU A 18 -50.91 -18.66 1.64
N ASP A 19 -50.08 -19.52 1.05
CA ASP A 19 -49.17 -20.41 1.83
C ASP A 19 -47.66 -20.05 1.89
N VAL A 20 -47.25 -18.78 1.75
CA VAL A 20 -45.81 -18.41 1.62
C VAL A 20 -45.16 -17.87 2.89
N LYS A 21 -45.85 -17.81 4.04
CA LYS A 21 -45.27 -17.20 5.26
C LYS A 21 -44.61 -18.13 6.28
N ASP A 22 -44.83 -19.44 6.24
CA ASP A 22 -44.41 -20.33 7.35
C ASP A 22 -43.29 -21.34 7.06
N ARG A 23 -42.76 -21.44 5.84
CA ARG A 23 -41.68 -22.42 5.52
C ARG A 23 -40.27 -21.86 5.36
N ARG A 24 -40.05 -20.56 5.58
CA ARG A 24 -38.71 -19.92 5.50
C ARG A 24 -37.97 -19.83 6.84
N ALA A 25 -38.61 -20.13 7.96
CA ALA A 25 -38.00 -20.04 9.29
C ALA A 25 -37.33 -21.35 9.75
N ASP A 26 -37.76 -22.52 9.26
CA ASP A 26 -37.28 -23.80 9.77
C ASP A 26 -36.01 -24.35 9.10
N VAL A 27 -35.74 -24.00 7.84
CA VAL A 27 -34.57 -24.53 7.12
C VAL A 27 -33.28 -23.76 7.45
N THR A 28 -33.37 -22.49 7.82
CA THR A 28 -32.21 -21.66 8.23
C THR A 28 -31.75 -21.98 9.66
N SER A 29 -32.64 -22.47 10.54
CA SER A 29 -32.28 -22.82 11.92
C SER A 29 -31.58 -24.18 12.07
N ALA A 30 -31.80 -25.11 11.12
CA ALA A 30 -31.20 -26.44 11.12
C ALA A 30 -29.75 -26.42 10.58
N VAL A 31 -29.47 -25.62 9.55
CA VAL A 31 -28.12 -25.46 9.00
C VAL A 31 -27.21 -24.69 9.97
N ALA A 32 -27.74 -23.69 10.68
CA ALA A 32 -26.98 -22.93 11.68
C ALA A 32 -26.61 -23.78 12.92
N ARG A 33 -27.47 -24.72 13.32
CA ARG A 33 -27.18 -25.64 14.44
C ARG A 33 -26.13 -26.69 14.11
N SER A 34 -26.17 -27.26 12.90
CA SER A 34 -25.14 -28.22 12.44
C SER A 34 -23.75 -27.57 12.29
N TRP A 35 -23.69 -26.28 11.92
CA TRP A 35 -22.43 -25.55 11.84
C TRP A 35 -21.82 -25.22 13.21
N LEU A 36 -22.65 -24.90 14.22
CA LEU A 36 -22.19 -24.61 15.58
C LEU A 36 -21.72 -25.85 16.34
N GLU A 37 -22.33 -27.01 16.09
CA GLU A 37 -21.90 -28.28 16.71
C GLU A 37 -20.55 -28.78 16.14
N HIS A 38 -20.26 -28.53 14.87
CA HIS A 38 -18.96 -28.91 14.28
C HIS A 38 -17.80 -27.99 14.68
N VAL A 39 -18.06 -26.73 15.04
CA VAL A 39 -17.04 -25.80 15.55
C VAL A 39 -16.72 -26.05 17.03
N ALA A 40 -17.71 -26.51 17.81
CA ALA A 40 -17.54 -26.77 19.25
C ALA A 40 -16.69 -28.01 19.58
N ILE A 41 -16.47 -28.93 18.64
CA ILE A 41 -15.65 -30.15 18.86
C ILE A 41 -14.14 -29.86 18.68
N GLY A 42 -13.74 -28.69 18.17
CA GLY A 42 -12.34 -28.33 17.91
C GLY A 42 -11.70 -27.36 18.90
N THR A 43 -12.46 -26.71 19.77
CA THR A 43 -11.96 -25.69 20.69
C THR A 43 -12.56 -25.91 22.08
N GLY A 44 -11.78 -26.51 22.98
CA GLY A 44 -12.14 -26.65 24.40
C GLY A 44 -12.33 -25.28 25.06
N LEU A 45 -13.58 -24.83 25.11
CA LEU A 45 -14.01 -23.60 25.76
C LEU A 45 -15.26 -23.93 26.57
N ASP A 46 -15.09 -23.89 27.90
CA ASP A 46 -16.15 -24.10 28.88
C ASP A 46 -17.25 -23.05 28.77
N THR A 47 -18.46 -23.54 28.95
CA THR A 47 -19.76 -22.86 28.91
C THR A 47 -19.85 -21.58 29.73
N VAL A 48 -20.31 -20.49 29.10
CA VAL A 48 -20.98 -19.36 29.77
C VAL A 48 -22.39 -19.23 29.21
N ARG A 49 -23.38 -19.50 30.06
CA ARG A 49 -24.81 -19.31 29.79
C ARG A 49 -25.15 -17.82 29.78
N THR A 50 -25.93 -17.44 28.78
CA THR A 50 -26.62 -16.15 28.63
C THR A 50 -27.68 -15.94 29.72
N MET A 51 -27.77 -14.72 30.25
CA MET A 51 -29.00 -14.20 30.85
C MET A 51 -29.26 -12.78 30.34
N SER A 52 -30.41 -12.62 29.71
CA SER A 52 -30.99 -11.36 29.27
C SER A 52 -31.70 -10.66 30.43
N SER A 53 -31.63 -9.32 30.51
CA SER A 53 -32.82 -8.51 30.77
C SER A 53 -32.56 -7.02 30.55
N SER A 54 -33.53 -6.42 29.89
CA SER A 54 -33.82 -5.01 29.70
C SER A 54 -34.10 -4.22 30.98
N ASN A 55 -33.89 -2.89 30.85
CA ASN A 55 -34.62 -1.77 31.44
C ASN A 55 -34.20 -1.15 32.80
N SER A 56 -33.99 0.17 32.68
CA SER A 56 -34.54 1.29 33.48
C SER A 56 -34.09 1.56 34.91
N LEU A 57 -33.56 2.79 35.06
CA LEU A 57 -33.90 3.85 36.02
C LEU A 57 -33.75 3.64 37.55
N ASP A 58 -33.30 4.75 38.14
CA ASP A 58 -33.48 5.26 39.51
C ASP A 58 -32.42 4.94 40.60
N GLU A 59 -31.68 6.02 40.90
CA GLU A 59 -31.52 6.70 42.19
C GLU A 59 -31.52 5.92 43.51
N ASP A 60 -30.44 6.20 44.26
CA ASP A 60 -30.38 6.52 45.68
C ASP A 60 -30.68 5.50 46.79
N ASN A 61 -29.88 5.72 47.85
CA ASN A 61 -30.07 5.36 49.25
C ASN A 61 -29.56 4.01 49.76
N ASN A 62 -28.30 4.11 50.18
CA ASN A 62 -27.76 3.63 51.46
C ASN A 62 -28.77 3.32 52.59
N LEU A 63 -28.36 2.30 53.36
CA LEU A 63 -28.81 1.85 54.68
C LEU A 63 -30.17 1.15 54.78
N LYS A 64 -30.10 -0.15 55.08
CA LYS A 64 -30.79 -0.73 56.23
C LYS A 64 -30.02 -1.90 56.81
N SER A 65 -29.68 -1.75 58.09
CA SER A 65 -29.17 -2.79 58.97
C SER A 65 -30.26 -3.83 59.23
N THR A 66 -29.90 -5.11 59.20
CA THR A 66 -30.62 -6.14 59.96
C THR A 66 -29.64 -7.14 60.56
N LYS A 67 -29.72 -7.23 61.88
CA LYS A 67 -29.21 -8.30 62.73
C LYS A 67 -29.84 -9.63 62.30
N ASN A 68 -29.02 -10.64 62.03
CA ASN A 68 -29.04 -11.95 62.69
C ASN A 68 -27.97 -12.85 62.07
N GLY A 69 -27.19 -13.47 62.95
CA GLY A 69 -25.95 -14.15 62.61
C GLY A 69 -26.13 -15.37 61.74
N HIS A 70 -25.45 -15.37 60.60
CA HIS A 70 -24.75 -16.50 60.02
C HIS A 70 -23.53 -15.93 59.28
N VAL A 71 -22.34 -16.02 59.88
CA VAL A 71 -21.08 -15.70 59.20
C VAL A 71 -20.76 -16.90 58.32
N VAL A 72 -21.11 -16.81 57.05
CA VAL A 72 -20.55 -17.69 56.02
C VAL A 72 -19.18 -17.11 55.66
N ILE A 73 -18.11 -17.76 56.13
CA ILE A 73 -16.75 -17.46 55.71
C ILE A 73 -16.62 -17.98 54.28
N TYR A 74 -16.63 -17.09 53.30
CA TYR A 74 -16.14 -17.42 51.96
C TYR A 74 -14.62 -17.53 52.03
N PRO A 75 -14.00 -18.60 51.50
CA PRO A 75 -12.54 -18.66 51.41
C PRO A 75 -12.08 -17.51 50.52
N GLU A 76 -11.04 -16.77 50.94
CA GLU A 76 -10.32 -15.85 50.08
C GLU A 76 -9.98 -16.58 48.77
N GLU A 77 -10.50 -16.08 47.65
CA GLU A 77 -10.05 -16.50 46.34
C GLU A 77 -8.56 -16.22 46.28
N MET A 78 -7.78 -17.31 46.36
CA MET A 78 -6.36 -17.32 46.13
C MET A 78 -6.15 -16.77 44.72
N GLU A 79 -5.74 -15.50 44.64
CA GLU A 79 -5.47 -14.81 43.39
C GLU A 79 -4.42 -15.64 42.64
N VAL A 80 -4.87 -16.39 41.63
CA VAL A 80 -3.97 -17.14 40.75
C VAL A 80 -3.20 -16.07 39.99
N VAL A 81 -2.03 -15.69 40.53
CA VAL A 81 -1.04 -14.90 39.82
C VAL A 81 -0.56 -15.76 38.66
N THR A 82 -1.34 -15.72 37.57
CA THR A 82 -0.89 -16.21 36.29
C THR A 82 0.41 -15.47 36.00
N PRO A 83 1.52 -16.16 35.72
CA PRO A 83 2.77 -15.49 35.45
C PRO A 83 2.51 -14.56 34.28
N LEU A 84 2.61 -13.24 34.52
CA LEU A 84 2.42 -12.19 33.51
C LEU A 84 3.11 -12.66 32.23
N LYS A 85 2.29 -13.05 31.25
CA LYS A 85 2.77 -13.47 29.94
C LYS A 85 3.56 -12.27 29.46
N LYS A 86 4.88 -12.39 29.41
CA LYS A 86 5.76 -11.26 29.08
C LYS A 86 5.39 -10.81 27.67
N GLU A 87 4.50 -9.83 27.58
CA GLU A 87 4.01 -9.33 26.32
C GLU A 87 5.21 -8.79 25.56
N ARG A 88 5.26 -9.07 24.25
CA ARG A 88 6.32 -8.50 23.42
C ARG A 88 6.25 -7.00 23.57
N ARG A 89 7.38 -6.39 23.94
CA ARG A 89 7.48 -4.93 24.04
C ARG A 89 7.09 -4.33 22.69
N PHE A 90 5.96 -3.63 22.66
CA PHE A 90 5.56 -2.84 21.52
C PHE A 90 6.45 -1.60 21.47
N TYR A 91 7.16 -1.41 20.36
CA TYR A 91 7.93 -0.18 20.14
C TYR A 91 7.01 0.83 19.47
N LYS A 92 6.60 1.86 20.22
CA LYS A 92 5.75 2.94 19.71
C LYS A 92 6.50 3.84 18.73
N ALA A 93 5.79 4.71 18.03
CA ALA A 93 6.38 5.59 17.01
C ALA A 93 7.48 6.53 17.58
N ALA A 94 7.31 7.00 18.82
CA ALA A 94 8.27 7.85 19.50
C ALA A 94 9.48 7.10 20.10
N ASP A 95 9.39 5.78 20.29
CA ASP A 95 10.41 5.02 20.99
C ASP A 95 11.74 4.95 20.23
N VAL A 96 12.84 4.99 20.97
CA VAL A 96 14.20 4.80 20.46
C VAL A 96 14.70 3.40 20.86
N PRO A 97 14.61 2.39 19.98
CA PRO A 97 15.21 1.09 20.26
C PRO A 97 16.74 1.20 20.36
N SER A 98 17.35 0.25 21.08
CA SER A 98 18.82 0.14 21.11
C SER A 98 19.37 0.01 19.67
N PRO A 99 20.57 0.54 19.36
CA PRO A 99 21.07 0.58 17.98
C PRO A 99 21.07 -0.76 17.24
N VAL A 100 21.38 -1.87 17.94
CA VAL A 100 21.35 -3.21 17.35
C VAL A 100 19.93 -3.63 16.97
N VAL A 101 18.96 -3.38 17.84
CA VAL A 101 17.54 -3.65 17.57
C VAL A 101 17.02 -2.75 16.44
N ALA A 102 17.43 -1.48 16.43
CA ALA A 102 17.10 -0.54 15.37
C ALA A 102 17.63 -1.02 14.00
N LEU A 103 18.86 -1.53 13.96
CA LEU A 103 19.49 -2.09 12.76
C LEU A 103 18.79 -3.35 12.27
N LEU A 104 18.48 -4.29 13.18
CA LEU A 104 17.80 -5.54 12.82
C LEU A 104 16.40 -5.28 12.24
N TYR A 105 15.60 -4.45 12.90
CA TYR A 105 14.26 -4.12 12.41
C TYR A 105 14.29 -3.17 11.21
N GLY A 106 15.28 -2.27 11.11
CA GLY A 106 15.48 -1.46 9.92
C GLY A 106 15.80 -2.32 8.70
N PHE A 107 16.74 -3.26 8.84
CA PHE A 107 17.05 -4.23 7.79
C PHE A 107 15.84 -5.10 7.45
N GLN A 108 15.06 -5.52 8.44
CA GLN A 108 13.81 -6.25 8.20
C GLN A 108 12.86 -5.47 7.29
N GLN A 109 12.62 -4.20 7.58
CA GLN A 109 11.69 -3.36 6.82
C GLN A 109 12.17 -3.15 5.37
N VAL A 110 13.48 -3.11 5.16
CA VAL A 110 14.05 -3.14 3.81
C VAL A 110 13.72 -4.46 3.12
N MET A 111 14.02 -5.59 3.76
CA MET A 111 13.83 -6.92 3.18
C MET A 111 12.39 -7.25 2.81
N VAL A 112 11.42 -6.68 3.53
CA VAL A 112 9.98 -6.81 3.23
C VAL A 112 9.63 -6.09 1.92
N CYS A 113 10.17 -4.89 1.70
CA CYS A 113 9.86 -4.07 0.53
C CYS A 113 10.78 -4.30 -0.68
N VAL A 114 11.95 -4.93 -0.51
CA VAL A 114 12.90 -5.17 -1.62
C VAL A 114 12.21 -5.85 -2.80
N SER A 115 11.32 -6.81 -2.55
CA SER A 115 10.54 -7.48 -3.60
C SER A 115 9.76 -6.48 -4.46
N ALA A 116 8.99 -5.58 -3.83
CA ALA A 116 8.18 -4.59 -4.52
C ALA A 116 9.05 -3.51 -5.21
N LEU A 117 10.15 -3.11 -4.56
CA LEU A 117 11.11 -2.14 -5.12
C LEU A 117 11.80 -2.63 -6.40
N LEU A 118 11.86 -3.94 -6.64
CA LEU A 118 12.44 -4.52 -7.85
C LEU A 118 11.47 -4.53 -9.04
N VAL A 119 10.16 -4.48 -8.81
CA VAL A 119 9.19 -4.62 -9.90
C VAL A 119 9.31 -3.50 -10.92
N ILE A 120 9.37 -2.25 -10.47
CA ILE A 120 9.42 -1.08 -11.36
C ILE A 120 10.70 -1.07 -12.22
N PRO A 121 11.92 -1.24 -11.68
CA PRO A 121 13.12 -1.36 -12.51
C PRO A 121 13.03 -2.40 -13.62
N PHE A 122 12.38 -3.55 -13.36
CA PHE A 122 12.20 -4.60 -14.36
C PHE A 122 11.21 -4.17 -15.44
N VAL A 123 10.02 -3.71 -15.05
CA VAL A 123 8.98 -3.23 -15.97
C VAL A 123 9.54 -2.11 -16.85
N LEU A 124 10.12 -1.09 -16.22
CA LEU A 124 10.62 0.09 -16.92
C LEU A 124 11.82 -0.21 -17.82
N SER A 125 12.71 -1.13 -17.43
CA SER A 125 13.82 -1.56 -18.28
C SER A 125 13.35 -2.25 -19.57
N GLU A 126 12.22 -2.96 -19.52
CA GLU A 126 11.60 -3.61 -20.68
C GLU A 126 10.88 -2.58 -21.55
N ASP A 127 10.09 -1.71 -20.93
CA ASP A 127 9.32 -0.67 -21.62
C ASP A 127 10.21 0.28 -22.42
N LEU A 128 11.37 0.67 -21.87
CA LEU A 128 12.31 1.57 -22.53
C LEU A 128 12.95 0.98 -23.78
N CYS A 129 12.84 -0.33 -24.00
CA CYS A 129 13.33 -1.03 -25.19
C CYS A 129 14.84 -0.81 -25.48
N PRO A 130 15.76 -1.06 -24.53
CA PRO A 130 17.19 -0.84 -24.71
C PRO A 130 17.89 -1.93 -25.54
N GLY A 131 17.19 -2.99 -25.94
CA GLY A 131 17.79 -4.14 -26.64
C GLY A 131 18.82 -4.86 -25.76
N LYS A 132 20.04 -5.03 -26.27
CA LYS A 132 21.14 -5.72 -25.56
C LYS A 132 21.49 -5.11 -24.19
N ASP A 133 21.27 -3.81 -24.00
CA ASP A 133 21.67 -3.10 -22.77
C ASP A 133 20.67 -3.27 -21.61
N ILE A 134 19.61 -4.08 -21.79
CA ILE A 134 18.52 -4.22 -20.82
C ILE A 134 18.99 -4.52 -19.39
N HIS A 135 19.94 -5.43 -19.23
CA HIS A 135 20.41 -5.82 -17.91
C HIS A 135 21.28 -4.73 -17.28
N GLU A 136 22.09 -4.01 -18.05
CA GLU A 136 22.88 -2.88 -17.54
C GLU A 136 21.93 -1.76 -17.07
N LEU A 137 20.96 -1.39 -17.91
CA LEU A 137 19.95 -0.39 -17.57
C LEU A 137 19.17 -0.79 -16.31
N ARG A 138 18.76 -2.05 -16.22
CA ARG A 138 18.05 -2.60 -15.05
C ARG A 138 18.87 -2.45 -13.76
N VAL A 139 20.18 -2.72 -13.79
CA VAL A 139 21.06 -2.50 -12.61
C VAL A 139 21.11 -1.02 -12.20
N ARG A 140 21.20 -0.11 -13.18
CA ARG A 140 21.19 1.34 -12.93
C ARG A 140 19.87 1.80 -12.31
N LEU A 141 18.75 1.27 -12.80
CA LEU A 141 17.42 1.56 -12.27
C LEU A 141 17.25 1.00 -10.85
N ILE A 142 17.64 -0.25 -10.58
CA ILE A 142 17.59 -0.85 -9.23
C ILE A 142 18.39 0.00 -8.22
N SER A 143 19.62 0.37 -8.59
CA SER A 143 20.49 1.22 -7.78
C SER A 143 19.84 2.58 -7.48
N SER A 144 19.29 3.23 -8.50
CA SER A 144 18.61 4.52 -8.37
C SER A 144 17.35 4.41 -7.52
N THR A 145 16.56 3.34 -7.68
CA THR A 145 15.36 3.08 -6.89
C THR A 145 15.67 2.92 -5.41
N PHE A 146 16.69 2.13 -5.06
CA PHE A 146 17.08 1.97 -3.66
C PHE A 146 17.59 3.27 -3.02
N VAL A 147 18.42 4.04 -3.73
CA VAL A 147 18.89 5.34 -3.21
C VAL A 147 17.74 6.33 -3.03
N CYS A 148 16.87 6.48 -4.03
CA CYS A 148 15.71 7.37 -3.95
C CYS A 148 14.73 6.95 -2.87
N SER A 149 14.43 5.65 -2.76
CA SER A 149 13.59 5.06 -1.72
C SER A 149 14.16 5.33 -0.33
N GLY A 150 15.46 5.14 -0.14
CA GLY A 150 16.12 5.39 1.13
C GLY A 150 16.09 6.86 1.55
N ILE A 151 16.42 7.78 0.63
CA ILE A 151 16.37 9.24 0.89
C ILE A 151 14.92 9.68 1.19
N SER A 152 13.97 9.25 0.36
CA SER A 152 12.54 9.59 0.52
C SER A 152 11.98 9.05 1.85
N THR A 153 12.38 7.85 2.25
CA THR A 153 11.98 7.25 3.55
C THR A 153 12.47 8.09 4.72
N ILE A 154 13.71 8.57 4.66
CA ILE A 154 14.28 9.44 5.70
C ILE A 154 13.53 10.78 5.73
N ILE A 155 13.27 11.40 4.58
CA ILE A 155 12.52 12.67 4.49
C ILE A 155 11.11 12.49 5.08
N GLN A 156 10.40 11.43 4.69
CA GLN A 156 9.04 11.16 5.15
C GLN A 156 8.97 10.88 6.66
N THR A 157 9.94 10.12 7.17
CA THR A 157 9.98 9.73 8.59
C THR A 157 10.45 10.88 9.49
N CYS A 158 11.36 11.73 9.02
CA CYS A 158 11.91 12.83 9.81
C CYS A 158 11.07 14.11 9.75
N LEU A 159 10.62 14.47 8.54
CA LEU A 159 10.01 15.79 8.26
C LEU A 159 8.55 15.69 7.81
N GLY A 160 8.18 14.61 7.12
CA GLY A 160 6.85 14.41 6.56
C GLY A 160 5.80 14.02 7.60
N MET A 161 5.29 12.79 7.47
CA MET A 161 4.26 12.26 8.37
C MET A 161 4.79 11.97 9.77
N ARG A 162 6.09 11.67 9.91
CA ARG A 162 6.68 11.23 11.19
C ARG A 162 5.98 10.01 11.79
N LEU A 163 5.65 9.03 10.95
CA LEU A 163 5.31 7.67 11.32
C LEU A 163 6.32 6.70 10.68
N ALA A 164 6.29 5.43 11.07
CA ALA A 164 7.14 4.41 10.48
C ALA A 164 6.63 4.03 9.06
N LEU A 165 6.90 4.90 8.09
CA LEU A 165 6.48 4.75 6.70
C LEU A 165 7.72 4.62 5.80
N LEU A 166 7.82 3.49 5.10
CA LEU A 166 8.83 3.32 4.06
C LEU A 166 8.29 3.84 2.74
N GLN A 167 9.13 4.59 2.02
CA GLN A 167 8.81 5.16 0.71
C GLN A 167 9.40 4.32 -0.39
N GLY A 168 8.65 4.08 -1.47
CA GLY A 168 9.15 3.36 -2.64
C GLY A 168 8.41 3.72 -3.91
N ALA A 169 8.71 3.00 -4.98
CA ALA A 169 8.28 3.36 -6.32
C ALA A 169 6.77 3.10 -6.52
N ALA A 170 6.04 4.12 -6.96
CA ALA A 170 4.59 4.10 -7.03
C ALA A 170 4.08 3.40 -8.29
N PHE A 171 3.32 2.31 -8.12
CA PHE A 171 2.71 1.56 -9.23
C PHE A 171 1.69 2.38 -10.02
N ALA A 172 1.08 3.40 -9.43
CA ALA A 172 0.14 4.30 -10.09
C ALA A 172 0.70 5.01 -11.34
N TYR A 173 2.02 5.04 -11.51
CA TYR A 173 2.69 5.64 -12.67
C TYR A 173 2.90 4.65 -13.84
N ILE A 174 2.83 3.34 -13.60
CA ILE A 174 3.06 2.33 -14.65
C ILE A 174 2.05 2.44 -15.79
N PRO A 175 0.72 2.52 -15.56
CA PRO A 175 -0.23 2.66 -16.66
C PRO A 175 0.03 3.90 -17.53
N SER A 176 0.49 5.00 -16.92
CA SER A 176 0.84 6.22 -17.66
C SER A 176 2.09 6.06 -18.53
N ILE A 177 3.07 5.29 -18.06
CA ILE A 177 4.25 4.95 -18.87
C ILE A 177 3.85 4.01 -20.01
N GLU A 178 3.07 2.96 -19.74
CA GLU A 178 2.63 2.00 -20.76
C GLU A 178 1.85 2.70 -21.88
N VAL A 179 0.91 3.58 -21.53
CA VAL A 179 0.15 4.37 -22.51
C VAL A 179 1.07 5.28 -23.34
N PHE A 180 2.05 5.91 -22.70
CA PHE A 180 3.05 6.73 -23.42
C PHE A 180 3.95 5.90 -24.35
N MET A 181 4.37 4.71 -23.93
CA MET A 181 5.16 3.79 -24.74
C MET A 181 4.35 3.12 -25.86
N ALA A 182 3.03 3.06 -25.72
CA ALA A 182 2.12 2.56 -26.75
C ALA A 182 1.89 3.56 -27.91
N LEU A 183 2.30 4.82 -27.76
CA LEU A 183 2.25 5.82 -28.83
C LEU A 183 3.12 5.38 -30.02
N PRO A 184 2.69 5.59 -31.28
CA PRO A 184 3.41 5.10 -32.47
C PRO A 184 4.90 5.49 -32.53
N GLU A 185 5.24 6.69 -32.06
CA GLU A 185 6.61 7.23 -31.96
C GLU A 185 7.50 6.51 -30.92
N ASN A 186 6.90 5.96 -29.86
CA ASN A 186 7.63 5.40 -28.71
C ASN A 186 7.59 3.86 -28.67
N ARG A 187 6.85 3.22 -29.57
CA ARG A 187 6.74 1.76 -29.62
C ARG A 187 8.11 1.07 -29.72
N CYS A 188 8.21 -0.04 -29.01
CA CYS A 188 9.37 -0.92 -29.04
C CYS A 188 9.26 -1.87 -30.25
N ASN A 189 10.19 -1.72 -31.21
CA ASN A 189 10.29 -2.61 -32.36
C ASN A 189 11.50 -3.55 -32.28
N ALA A 190 12.31 -3.43 -31.23
CA ALA A 190 13.56 -4.16 -31.06
C ALA A 190 13.39 -5.35 -30.10
N THR A 191 14.11 -6.43 -30.36
CA THR A 191 14.23 -7.58 -29.47
C THR A 191 15.42 -7.42 -28.53
N ILE A 192 15.50 -8.28 -27.50
CA ILE A 192 16.60 -8.27 -26.52
C ILE A 192 18.00 -8.46 -27.15
N ASN A 193 18.06 -9.05 -28.34
CA ASN A 193 19.31 -9.30 -29.06
C ASN A 193 19.68 -8.16 -30.03
N ASP A 194 18.81 -7.18 -30.21
CA ASP A 194 19.05 -6.09 -31.14
C ASP A 194 19.86 -4.98 -30.48
N TYR A 195 20.69 -4.30 -31.28
CA TYR A 195 21.40 -3.12 -30.83
C TYR A 195 20.51 -1.89 -30.99
N VAL A 196 20.21 -1.23 -29.88
CA VAL A 196 19.45 0.03 -29.87
C VAL A 196 20.40 1.15 -29.43
N PRO A 197 20.52 2.25 -30.19
CA PRO A 197 21.35 3.38 -29.78
C PRO A 197 20.93 3.92 -28.41
N ARG A 198 21.91 4.16 -27.55
CA ARG A 198 21.70 4.65 -26.18
C ARG A 198 20.87 5.92 -26.11
N GLU A 199 21.06 6.83 -27.07
CA GLU A 199 20.31 8.08 -27.17
C GLU A 199 18.79 7.86 -27.36
N ALA A 200 18.37 6.74 -27.95
CA ALA A 200 16.96 6.45 -28.20
C ALA A 200 16.23 6.11 -26.89
N TYR A 201 16.73 5.12 -26.13
CA TYR A 201 16.08 4.71 -24.89
C TYR A 201 16.33 5.70 -23.74
N GLU A 202 17.53 6.29 -23.63
CA GLU A 202 17.78 7.37 -22.65
C GLU A 202 17.00 8.64 -23.02
N GLY A 203 16.76 8.91 -24.31
CA GLY A 203 15.91 10.01 -24.76
C GLY A 203 14.45 9.89 -24.32
N ARG A 204 13.86 8.68 -24.41
CA ARG A 204 12.52 8.38 -23.88
C ARG A 204 12.50 8.48 -22.36
N PHE A 205 13.52 7.96 -21.69
CA PHE A 205 13.64 8.04 -20.25
C PHE A 205 13.78 9.48 -19.75
N ALA A 206 14.51 10.33 -20.46
CA ALA A 206 14.63 11.75 -20.14
C ALA A 206 13.28 12.51 -20.21
N MET A 207 12.35 12.09 -21.09
CA MET A 207 10.98 12.61 -21.11
C MET A 207 10.19 12.16 -19.88
N ILE A 208 10.30 10.87 -19.52
CA ILE A 208 9.71 10.33 -18.28
C ILE A 208 10.22 11.11 -17.06
N GLN A 209 11.53 11.33 -16.96
CA GLN A 209 12.14 12.07 -15.86
C GLN A 209 11.67 13.53 -15.79
N GLY A 210 11.66 14.26 -16.91
CA GLY A 210 11.25 15.67 -16.92
C GLY A 210 9.77 15.87 -16.64
N CYS A 211 8.90 15.03 -17.22
CA CYS A 211 7.48 15.02 -16.90
C CYS A 211 7.24 14.67 -15.43
N LEU A 212 7.98 13.71 -14.86
CA LEU A 212 7.87 13.35 -13.45
C LEU A 212 8.27 14.49 -12.54
N MET A 213 9.41 15.15 -12.80
CA MET A 213 9.87 16.29 -12.00
C MET A 213 8.81 17.41 -11.97
N LEU A 214 8.25 17.76 -13.13
CA LEU A 214 7.21 18.79 -13.20
C LEU A 214 5.91 18.34 -12.52
N SER A 215 5.46 17.11 -12.75
CA SER A 215 4.24 16.59 -12.12
C SER A 215 4.38 16.50 -10.58
N ALA A 216 5.59 16.21 -10.07
CA ALA A 216 5.89 16.14 -8.64
C ALA A 216 5.76 17.50 -7.93
N LEU A 217 5.80 18.61 -8.67
CA LEU A 217 5.49 19.93 -8.11
C LEU A 217 4.03 20.03 -7.65
N ILE A 218 3.11 19.24 -8.23
CA ILE A 218 1.70 19.22 -7.85
C ILE A 218 1.48 18.69 -6.43
N PRO A 219 1.94 17.49 -6.02
CA PRO A 219 1.83 17.05 -4.63
C PRO A 219 2.62 17.96 -3.66
N ILE A 220 3.76 18.52 -4.08
CA ILE A 220 4.48 19.54 -3.28
C ILE A 220 3.59 20.76 -3.04
N PHE A 221 2.93 21.28 -4.08
CA PHE A 221 2.01 22.41 -3.98
C PHE A 221 0.78 22.06 -3.13
N ILE A 222 0.18 20.90 -3.33
CA ILE A 222 -0.98 20.43 -2.55
C ILE A 222 -0.62 20.29 -1.06
N GLY A 223 0.54 19.72 -0.76
CA GLY A 223 1.05 19.56 0.60
C GLY A 223 1.39 20.89 1.27
N THR A 224 2.04 21.83 0.58
CA THR A 224 2.39 23.14 1.15
C THR A 224 1.16 24.01 1.43
N THR A 225 0.21 24.05 0.51
CA THR A 225 -1.01 24.87 0.60
C THR A 225 -2.11 24.26 1.48
N GLY A 226 -2.02 22.98 1.82
CA GLY A 226 -3.04 22.25 2.56
C GLY A 226 -4.38 22.13 1.85
N ILE A 227 -4.38 22.30 0.53
CA ILE A 227 -5.55 22.13 -0.34
C ILE A 227 -6.13 20.70 -0.23
N VAL A 228 -5.35 19.73 0.25
CA VAL A 228 -5.81 18.37 0.58
C VAL A 228 -7.13 18.42 1.36
N GLY A 229 -7.22 19.27 2.39
CA GLY A 229 -8.44 19.37 3.20
C GLY A 229 -9.66 19.92 2.46
N VAL A 230 -9.46 20.65 1.35
CA VAL A 230 -10.53 21.11 0.46
C VAL A 230 -10.87 20.00 -0.54
N ILE A 231 -9.85 19.39 -1.15
CA ILE A 231 -10.00 18.27 -2.11
C ILE A 231 -10.75 17.09 -1.46
N THR A 232 -10.41 16.71 -0.22
CA THR A 232 -11.09 15.63 0.53
C THR A 232 -12.56 15.92 0.85
N LYS A 233 -13.08 17.13 0.56
CA LYS A 233 -14.53 17.40 0.64
C LYS A 233 -15.27 16.89 -0.60
N PHE A 234 -14.62 16.93 -1.76
CA PHE A 234 -15.17 16.50 -3.05
C PHE A 234 -14.79 15.06 -3.38
N ILE A 235 -13.70 14.57 -2.80
CA ILE A 235 -13.17 13.23 -3.01
C ILE A 235 -13.47 12.39 -1.79
N SER A 236 -14.34 11.40 -1.98
CA SER A 236 -14.83 10.47 -0.97
C SER A 236 -14.26 9.07 -1.21
N PRO A 237 -14.39 8.14 -0.25
CA PRO A 237 -14.09 6.73 -0.51
C PRO A 237 -14.82 6.16 -1.74
N ILE A 238 -16.00 6.68 -2.12
CA ILE A 238 -16.72 6.31 -3.35
C ILE A 238 -15.91 6.66 -4.61
N THR A 239 -15.16 7.76 -4.59
CA THR A 239 -14.37 8.21 -5.74
C THR A 239 -13.00 7.55 -5.81
N VAL A 240 -12.39 7.29 -4.65
CA VAL A 240 -11.05 6.69 -4.55
C VAL A 240 -11.07 5.17 -4.77
N SER A 241 -12.14 4.48 -4.40
CA SER A 241 -12.19 3.02 -4.51
C SER A 241 -12.20 2.52 -5.97
N PRO A 242 -13.02 3.06 -6.90
CA PRO A 242 -12.94 2.71 -8.32
C PRO A 242 -11.57 2.97 -8.93
N LEU A 243 -10.93 4.08 -8.56
CA LEU A 243 -9.59 4.45 -9.00
C LEU A 243 -8.57 3.36 -8.65
N MET A 244 -8.52 2.92 -7.39
CA MET A 244 -7.61 1.86 -6.95
C MET A 244 -7.96 0.49 -7.55
N LEU A 245 -9.26 0.15 -7.66
CA LEU A 245 -9.67 -1.10 -8.31
C LEU A 245 -9.28 -1.14 -9.79
N LEU A 246 -9.44 -0.02 -10.51
CA LEU A 246 -9.06 0.07 -11.92
C LEU A 246 -7.55 0.03 -12.13
N LEU A 247 -6.75 0.55 -11.19
CA LEU A 247 -5.30 0.36 -11.18
C LEU A 247 -4.95 -1.13 -11.17
N VAL A 248 -5.55 -1.88 -10.23
CA VAL A 248 -5.34 -3.33 -10.12
C VAL A 248 -5.79 -4.07 -11.37
N LEU A 249 -6.96 -3.73 -11.91
CA LEU A 249 -7.49 -4.34 -13.14
C LEU A 249 -6.62 -4.01 -14.36
N SER A 250 -6.04 -2.82 -14.45
CA SER A 250 -5.13 -2.45 -15.54
C SER A 250 -3.78 -3.18 -15.47
N ALA A 251 -3.32 -3.55 -14.28
CA ALA A 251 -2.06 -4.25 -14.11
C ALA A 251 -2.14 -5.75 -14.45
N VAL A 252 -3.34 -6.29 -14.73
CA VAL A 252 -3.55 -7.73 -15.01
C VAL A 252 -2.77 -8.17 -16.24
N ASP A 253 -2.85 -7.43 -17.34
CA ASP A 253 -2.17 -7.81 -18.59
C ASP A 253 -0.64 -7.83 -18.41
N LEU A 254 -0.09 -6.85 -17.68
CA LEU A 254 1.32 -6.82 -17.30
C LEU A 254 1.72 -8.02 -16.42
N CYS A 255 0.87 -8.39 -15.46
CA CYS A 255 1.10 -9.58 -14.63
C CYS A 255 1.12 -10.86 -15.48
N VAL A 256 0.14 -11.02 -16.38
CA VAL A 256 0.02 -12.18 -17.27
C VAL A 256 1.25 -12.27 -18.16
N GLY A 257 1.65 -11.18 -18.84
CA GLY A 257 2.79 -11.15 -19.74
C GLY A 257 4.13 -11.49 -19.08
N LYS A 258 4.24 -11.35 -17.75
CA LYS A 258 5.41 -11.82 -16.99
C LYS A 258 5.24 -13.26 -16.50
N ILE A 259 4.09 -13.61 -15.93
CA ILE A 259 3.81 -14.93 -15.34
C ILE A 259 3.79 -16.03 -16.41
N GLU A 260 3.23 -15.74 -17.60
CA GLU A 260 3.09 -16.73 -18.68
C GLU A 260 4.43 -17.17 -19.28
N LYS A 261 5.50 -16.40 -19.06
CA LYS A 261 6.86 -16.73 -19.54
C LYS A 261 7.35 -18.08 -19.00
N HIS A 262 6.94 -18.50 -17.80
CA HIS A 262 7.29 -19.83 -17.28
C HIS A 262 6.40 -20.26 -16.10
N TRP A 263 6.06 -21.56 -16.02
CA TRP A 263 5.21 -22.14 -14.97
C TRP A 263 5.76 -22.03 -13.54
N VAL A 264 7.05 -21.72 -13.37
CA VAL A 264 7.67 -21.55 -12.05
C VAL A 264 7.00 -20.45 -11.21
N ALA A 265 6.32 -19.51 -11.86
CA ALA A 265 5.46 -18.54 -11.19
C ALA A 265 4.39 -19.21 -10.29
N VAL A 266 3.93 -20.42 -10.63
CA VAL A 266 2.99 -21.21 -9.79
C VAL A 266 3.64 -21.62 -8.47
N VAL A 267 4.92 -22.01 -8.48
CA VAL A 267 5.67 -22.36 -7.26
C VAL A 267 5.76 -21.14 -6.34
N GLN A 268 6.05 -19.98 -6.91
CA GLN A 268 6.09 -18.74 -6.15
C GLN A 268 4.72 -18.36 -5.60
N ALA A 269 3.66 -18.44 -6.41
CA ALA A 269 2.30 -18.16 -5.96
C ALA A 269 1.89 -19.08 -4.81
N ALA A 270 2.11 -20.40 -4.94
CA ALA A 270 1.83 -21.37 -3.89
C ALA A 270 2.60 -21.06 -2.60
N THR A 271 3.86 -20.66 -2.71
CA THR A 271 4.70 -20.28 -1.57
C THR A 271 4.21 -19.00 -0.91
N LEU A 272 3.80 -17.98 -1.68
CA LEU A 272 3.19 -16.75 -1.16
C LEU A 272 1.87 -17.05 -0.43
N PHE A 273 0.98 -17.84 -1.03
CA PHE A 273 -0.27 -18.23 -0.39
C PHE A 273 -0.04 -19.00 0.90
N ALA A 274 0.89 -19.96 0.90
CA ALA A 274 1.26 -20.71 2.10
C ALA A 274 1.81 -19.79 3.20
N THR A 275 2.73 -18.88 2.85
CA THR A 275 3.38 -17.99 3.83
C THR A 275 2.45 -16.93 4.38
N ILE A 276 1.60 -16.31 3.55
CA ILE A 276 0.70 -15.22 3.94
C ILE A 276 -0.56 -15.73 4.64
N LEU A 277 -1.17 -16.82 4.19
CA LEU A 277 -2.47 -17.26 4.72
C LEU A 277 -2.35 -18.33 5.82
N TYR A 278 -1.43 -19.28 5.67
CA TYR A 278 -1.37 -20.45 6.56
C TYR A 278 -0.24 -20.35 7.60
N LEU A 279 0.92 -19.85 7.19
CA LEU A 279 2.11 -19.82 8.04
C LEU A 279 2.35 -18.47 8.71
N ALA A 280 1.53 -17.46 8.41
CA ALA A 280 1.76 -16.09 8.87
C ALA A 280 1.75 -15.91 10.39
N GLU A 281 1.15 -16.83 11.15
CA GLU A 281 1.21 -16.82 12.63
C GLU A 281 2.14 -17.89 13.21
N TRP A 282 2.70 -18.76 12.35
CA TRP A 282 3.50 -19.90 12.77
C TRP A 282 4.84 -19.46 13.35
N ARG A 283 5.09 -19.81 14.61
CA ARG A 283 6.33 -19.44 15.31
C ARG A 283 7.36 -20.55 15.19
N VAL A 284 8.31 -20.36 14.29
CA VAL A 284 9.43 -21.28 14.08
C VAL A 284 10.45 -21.13 15.23
N PRO A 285 10.91 -22.24 15.84
CA PRO A 285 12.00 -22.20 16.79
C PRO A 285 13.33 -22.05 16.02
N LEU A 286 13.99 -20.91 16.18
CA LEU A 286 15.32 -20.66 15.63
C LEU A 286 16.41 -20.76 16.69
N PRO A 287 17.56 -21.37 16.37
CA PRO A 287 18.72 -21.35 17.25
C PRO A 287 19.30 -19.95 17.34
N GLY A 288 19.54 -19.46 18.56
CA GLY A 288 20.15 -18.16 18.77
C GLY A 288 21.10 -18.15 19.97
N PHE A 289 22.09 -17.28 19.92
CA PHE A 289 23.00 -17.03 21.04
C PHE A 289 22.48 -15.84 21.85
N LYS A 290 22.14 -16.09 23.11
CA LYS A 290 21.83 -15.01 24.08
C LYS A 290 22.64 -15.21 25.33
N ASN A 291 23.38 -14.18 25.73
CA ASN A 291 24.27 -14.20 26.90
C ASN A 291 25.25 -15.38 26.88
N ARG A 292 25.90 -15.63 25.73
CA ARG A 292 26.85 -16.76 25.51
C ARG A 292 26.28 -18.16 25.74
N LYS A 293 24.95 -18.32 25.86
CA LYS A 293 24.27 -19.62 25.91
C LYS A 293 23.42 -19.80 24.66
N PHE A 294 23.46 -21.00 24.10
CA PHE A 294 22.60 -21.41 23.01
C PHE A 294 21.17 -21.58 23.53
N ARG A 295 20.22 -20.84 22.97
CA ARG A 295 18.80 -20.96 23.32
C ARG A 295 17.96 -20.92 22.04
N MET A 296 16.91 -21.72 22.00
CA MET A 296 15.93 -21.68 20.92
C MET A 296 14.95 -20.52 21.17
N PHE A 297 14.85 -19.60 20.22
CA PHE A 297 13.90 -18.49 20.25
C PHE A 297 12.78 -18.76 19.24
N ARG A 298 11.52 -18.59 19.66
CA ARG A 298 10.37 -18.71 18.76
C ARG A 298 10.11 -17.37 18.09
N THR A 299 10.28 -17.30 16.76
CA THR A 299 9.98 -16.10 15.97
C THR A 299 9.06 -16.42 14.80
N ASN A 300 8.36 -15.40 14.31
CA ASN A 300 7.38 -15.53 13.23
C ASN A 300 8.02 -15.11 11.91
N ILE A 301 8.85 -15.98 11.32
CA ILE A 301 9.62 -15.65 10.10
C ILE A 301 8.68 -15.48 8.91
N PHE A 302 7.69 -16.37 8.77
CA PHE A 302 6.79 -16.39 7.62
C PHE A 302 5.90 -15.15 7.54
N GLY A 303 5.34 -14.70 8.66
CA GLY A 303 4.59 -13.45 8.71
C GLY A 303 5.45 -12.18 8.60
N GLN A 304 6.76 -12.29 8.83
CA GLN A 304 7.68 -11.15 8.78
C GLN A 304 8.36 -10.97 7.42
N TYR A 305 8.55 -12.03 6.64
CA TYR A 305 9.28 -12.03 5.37
C TYR A 305 8.58 -12.83 4.26
N PRO A 306 7.24 -12.76 4.10
CA PRO A 306 6.52 -13.67 3.19
C PRO A 306 7.00 -13.54 1.73
N TYR A 307 7.12 -12.31 1.23
CA TYR A 307 7.55 -12.03 -0.14
C TYR A 307 9.01 -12.44 -0.39
N LEU A 308 9.91 -12.12 0.53
CA LEU A 308 11.32 -12.50 0.41
C LEU A 308 11.48 -14.02 0.41
N ILE A 309 10.82 -14.73 1.34
CA ILE A 309 10.87 -16.19 1.40
C ILE A 309 10.38 -16.79 0.08
N ALA A 310 9.27 -16.29 -0.46
CA ALA A 310 8.73 -16.80 -1.72
C ALA A 310 9.69 -16.61 -2.89
N ILE A 311 10.31 -15.43 -3.04
CA ILE A 311 11.30 -15.16 -4.08
C ILE A 311 12.54 -16.04 -3.90
N LEU A 312 13.08 -16.14 -2.68
CA LEU A 312 14.30 -16.94 -2.46
C LEU A 312 14.06 -18.42 -2.72
N LEU A 313 12.90 -18.95 -2.35
CA LEU A 313 12.53 -20.35 -2.62
C LEU A 313 12.28 -20.59 -4.10
N SER A 314 11.53 -19.74 -4.79
CA SER A 314 11.27 -19.89 -6.22
C SER A 314 12.53 -19.68 -7.05
N TRP A 315 13.37 -18.71 -6.69
CA TRP A 315 14.64 -18.45 -7.35
C TRP A 315 15.65 -19.56 -7.10
N GLY A 316 15.73 -20.07 -5.87
CA GLY A 316 16.53 -21.26 -5.54
C GLY A 316 16.06 -22.50 -6.32
N PHE A 317 14.75 -22.64 -6.53
CA PHE A 317 14.20 -23.69 -7.37
C PHE A 317 14.57 -23.51 -8.86
N CYS A 318 14.58 -22.28 -9.38
CA CYS A 318 15.12 -22.00 -10.72
C CYS A 318 16.61 -22.37 -10.84
N VAL A 319 17.42 -22.09 -9.81
CA VAL A 319 18.82 -22.51 -9.76
C VAL A 319 18.94 -24.03 -9.78
N PHE A 320 18.13 -24.74 -8.99
CA PHE A 320 18.07 -26.20 -9.01
C PHE A 320 17.74 -26.74 -10.41
N LEU A 321 16.70 -26.22 -11.05
CA LEU A 321 16.31 -26.60 -12.42
C LEU A 321 17.40 -26.31 -13.46
N THR A 322 18.16 -25.22 -13.26
CA THR A 322 19.29 -24.85 -14.12
C THR A 322 20.42 -25.86 -13.97
N ILE A 323 20.81 -26.21 -12.74
CA ILE A 323 21.91 -27.15 -12.45
C ILE A 323 21.58 -28.56 -12.93
N THR A 324 20.33 -29.01 -12.77
CA THR A 324 19.88 -30.33 -13.22
C THR A 324 19.57 -30.39 -14.72
N ASN A 325 19.71 -29.29 -15.45
CA ASN A 325 19.34 -29.16 -16.87
C ASN A 325 17.91 -29.64 -17.18
N MET A 326 16.98 -29.46 -16.24
CA MET A 326 15.57 -29.80 -16.42
C MET A 326 14.80 -28.73 -17.21
N VAL A 327 15.46 -27.64 -17.61
CA VAL A 327 14.88 -26.53 -18.34
C VAL A 327 15.78 -26.17 -19.55
N PRO A 328 15.22 -25.95 -20.76
CA PRO A 328 15.99 -25.62 -21.97
C PRO A 328 16.82 -24.34 -21.84
N GLU A 329 17.96 -24.27 -22.54
CA GLU A 329 18.94 -23.15 -22.48
C GLU A 329 18.33 -21.77 -22.74
N GLY A 330 17.33 -21.67 -23.62
CA GLY A 330 16.64 -20.41 -23.93
C GLY A 330 15.49 -20.03 -22.98
N SER A 331 15.21 -20.83 -21.94
CA SER A 331 14.07 -20.59 -21.06
C SER A 331 14.25 -19.36 -20.18
N GLU A 332 13.13 -18.65 -19.94
CA GLU A 332 13.09 -17.51 -19.06
C GLU A 332 13.36 -17.83 -17.58
N ALA A 333 13.22 -19.09 -17.17
CA ALA A 333 13.53 -19.53 -15.81
C ALA A 333 15.00 -19.89 -15.58
N ARG A 334 15.85 -19.93 -16.62
CA ARG A 334 17.27 -20.23 -16.44
C ARG A 334 18.02 -19.06 -15.82
N THR A 335 18.93 -19.40 -14.91
CA THR A 335 19.69 -18.44 -14.10
C THR A 335 21.12 -18.22 -14.60
N ASP A 336 21.59 -19.05 -15.54
CA ASP A 336 22.93 -19.06 -16.09
C ASP A 336 23.04 -18.39 -17.47
N LYS A 337 22.07 -17.54 -17.84
CA LYS A 337 22.10 -16.80 -19.11
C LYS A 337 23.41 -15.98 -19.20
N ASN A 338 24.09 -16.05 -20.35
CA ASN A 338 25.36 -15.35 -20.58
C ASN A 338 25.26 -13.85 -20.26
N ALA A 339 24.16 -13.20 -20.67
CA ALA A 339 23.91 -11.80 -20.39
C ALA A 339 23.85 -11.50 -18.87
N SER A 340 23.13 -12.33 -18.11
CA SER A 340 23.03 -12.20 -16.65
C SER A 340 24.39 -12.38 -15.97
N MET A 341 25.17 -13.37 -16.40
CA MET A 341 26.51 -13.63 -15.86
C MET A 341 27.50 -12.50 -16.20
N ASN A 342 27.43 -11.96 -17.42
CA ASN A 342 28.27 -10.85 -17.86
C ASN A 342 27.99 -9.60 -17.02
N VAL A 343 26.71 -9.28 -16.76
CA VAL A 343 26.32 -8.13 -15.93
C VAL A 343 26.82 -8.26 -14.49
N ILE A 344 26.79 -9.46 -13.91
CA ILE A 344 27.39 -9.70 -12.58
C ILE A 344 28.90 -9.48 -12.62
N ARG A 345 29.60 -9.87 -13.68
CA ARG A 345 31.06 -9.71 -13.79
C ARG A 345 31.46 -8.26 -14.01
N GLU A 346 30.84 -7.59 -14.98
CA GLU A 346 31.21 -6.27 -15.48
C GLU A 346 30.71 -5.11 -14.61
N SER A 347 29.63 -5.30 -13.85
CA SER A 347 29.10 -4.25 -12.97
C SER A 347 30.15 -3.74 -11.96
N PRO A 348 30.25 -2.44 -11.70
CA PRO A 348 31.16 -1.93 -10.68
C PRO A 348 30.72 -2.37 -9.28
N TRP A 349 31.65 -2.41 -8.32
CA TRP A 349 31.34 -2.66 -6.90
C TRP A 349 30.54 -1.53 -6.28
N PHE A 350 30.93 -0.29 -6.58
CA PHE A 350 30.30 0.91 -6.07
C PHE A 350 29.98 1.86 -7.22
N ARG A 351 28.76 2.40 -7.20
CA ARG A 351 28.33 3.49 -8.09
C ARG A 351 27.34 4.34 -7.32
N ILE A 352 27.53 5.65 -7.36
CA ILE A 352 26.60 6.59 -6.75
C ILE A 352 25.66 7.09 -7.84
N PRO A 353 24.34 6.81 -7.76
CA PRO A 353 23.34 7.44 -8.62
C PRO A 353 23.41 8.96 -8.47
N TYR A 354 23.43 9.68 -9.59
CA TYR A 354 23.53 11.14 -9.60
C TYR A 354 22.46 11.75 -10.51
N PRO A 355 22.01 12.99 -10.23
CA PRO A 355 21.05 13.69 -11.07
C PRO A 355 21.49 13.81 -12.53
N GLY A 356 20.58 13.54 -13.47
CA GLY A 356 20.85 13.72 -14.92
C GLY A 356 21.69 12.61 -15.56
N GLN A 357 21.92 11.48 -14.88
CA GLN A 357 22.73 10.37 -15.43
C GLN A 357 22.15 9.70 -16.69
N PHE A 358 20.89 9.98 -17.03
CA PHE A 358 20.20 9.46 -18.22
C PHE A 358 19.88 10.57 -19.24
N GLY A 359 20.54 11.72 -19.14
CA GLY A 359 20.34 12.87 -20.01
C GLY A 359 19.65 14.06 -19.33
N ALA A 360 19.56 15.16 -20.05
CA ALA A 360 18.85 16.36 -19.59
C ALA A 360 17.33 16.12 -19.63
N PRO A 361 16.56 16.54 -18.60
CA PRO A 361 15.12 16.36 -18.56
C PRO A 361 14.42 16.96 -19.80
N LYS A 362 13.54 16.17 -20.43
CA LYS A 362 12.73 16.58 -21.58
C LYS A 362 11.25 16.66 -21.20
N PHE A 363 10.46 17.34 -22.01
CA PHE A 363 9.04 17.54 -21.74
C PHE A 363 8.17 16.90 -22.84
N HIS A 364 7.11 16.23 -22.41
CA HIS A 364 6.05 15.72 -23.27
C HIS A 364 4.69 15.98 -22.63
N ALA A 365 3.80 16.70 -23.33
CA ALA A 365 2.55 17.19 -22.75
C ALA A 365 1.61 16.06 -22.28
N GLY A 366 1.36 15.04 -23.12
CA GLY A 366 0.48 13.92 -22.77
C GLY A 366 0.92 13.19 -21.51
N LEU A 367 2.18 12.72 -21.49
CA LEU A 367 2.79 12.09 -20.31
C LEU A 367 2.79 12.99 -19.06
N PHE A 368 3.02 14.30 -19.18
CA PHE A 368 2.95 15.21 -18.04
C PHE A 368 1.56 15.20 -17.38
N PHE A 369 0.48 15.33 -18.17
CA PHE A 369 -0.88 15.27 -17.63
C PHE A 369 -1.22 13.88 -17.08
N ALA A 370 -0.75 12.81 -17.72
CA ALA A 370 -0.86 11.44 -17.19
C ALA A 370 -0.25 11.33 -15.80
N PHE A 371 0.97 11.85 -15.62
CA PHE A 371 1.67 11.82 -14.35
C PHE A 371 1.04 12.73 -13.28
N ILE A 372 0.33 13.80 -13.65
CA ILE A 372 -0.52 14.53 -12.69
C ILE A 372 -1.60 13.60 -12.14
N VAL A 373 -2.26 12.81 -13.02
CA VAL A 373 -3.28 11.86 -12.57
C VAL A 373 -2.68 10.77 -11.70
N SER A 374 -1.53 10.20 -12.07
CA SER A 374 -0.79 9.24 -11.24
C SER A 374 -0.38 9.83 -9.89
N ALA A 375 0.10 11.07 -9.86
CA ALA A 375 0.45 11.78 -8.63
C ALA A 375 -0.77 11.96 -7.71
N LEU A 376 -1.91 12.37 -8.27
CA LEU A 376 -3.16 12.50 -7.50
C LEU A 376 -3.64 11.15 -6.97
N THR A 377 -3.55 10.10 -7.78
CA THR A 377 -3.86 8.72 -7.37
C THR A 377 -3.02 8.33 -6.16
N SER A 378 -1.70 8.53 -6.26
CA SER A 378 -0.74 8.25 -5.19
C SER A 378 -1.07 9.05 -3.93
N VAL A 379 -1.46 10.32 -4.05
CA VAL A 379 -1.85 11.14 -2.89
C VAL A 379 -3.06 10.55 -2.16
N PHE A 380 -4.08 10.05 -2.88
CA PHE A 380 -5.25 9.45 -2.24
C PHE A 380 -4.96 8.11 -1.58
N GLU A 381 -4.14 7.28 -2.22
CA GLU A 381 -3.63 6.04 -1.64
C GLU A 381 -2.88 6.32 -0.33
N SER A 382 -1.91 7.25 -0.36
CA SER A 382 -1.10 7.63 0.79
C SER A 382 -1.92 8.15 1.98
N VAL A 383 -3.01 8.90 1.75
CA VAL A 383 -3.88 9.34 2.84
C VAL A 383 -4.48 8.13 3.57
N GLY A 384 -4.91 7.10 2.83
CA GLY A 384 -5.38 5.84 3.41
C GLY A 384 -4.30 5.14 4.24
N ASP A 385 -3.08 5.11 3.71
CA ASP A 385 -1.91 4.51 4.35
C ASP A 385 -1.51 5.22 5.63
N TYR A 386 -1.58 6.55 5.67
CA TYR A 386 -1.30 7.32 6.88
C TYR A 386 -2.27 6.97 8.00
N HIS A 387 -3.55 6.82 7.68
CA HIS A 387 -4.55 6.38 8.65
C HIS A 387 -4.36 4.92 9.06
N ALA A 388 -3.99 4.03 8.13
CA ALA A 388 -3.70 2.63 8.44
C ALA A 388 -2.47 2.49 9.34
N ALA A 389 -1.39 3.21 9.03
CA ALA A 389 -0.17 3.25 9.81
C ALA A 389 -0.40 3.81 11.21
N ALA A 390 -1.19 4.88 11.36
CA ALA A 390 -1.55 5.40 12.67
C ALA A 390 -2.31 4.35 13.51
N ARG A 391 -3.31 3.67 12.93
CA ARG A 391 -4.07 2.61 13.63
C ARG A 391 -3.17 1.45 14.06
N VAL A 392 -2.35 0.93 13.15
CA VAL A 392 -1.42 -0.19 13.43
C VAL A 392 -0.33 0.20 14.43
N SER A 393 0.05 1.48 14.47
CA SER A 393 1.01 2.02 15.43
C SER A 393 0.39 2.37 16.79
N GLU A 394 -0.92 2.14 16.98
CA GLU A 394 -1.69 2.56 18.17
C GLU A 394 -1.57 4.08 18.45
N GLU A 395 -1.44 4.86 17.38
CA GLU A 395 -1.37 6.32 17.43
C GLU A 395 -2.71 6.96 17.06
N ARG A 396 -2.92 8.19 17.52
CA ARG A 396 -4.09 8.98 17.12
C ARG A 396 -4.11 9.19 15.60
N ALA A 397 -5.30 9.40 15.05
CA ALA A 397 -5.45 9.72 13.63
C ALA A 397 -4.62 10.96 13.24
N PRO A 398 -3.94 10.94 12.08
CA PRO A 398 -3.06 12.01 11.67
C PRO A 398 -3.83 13.32 11.48
N PRO A 399 -3.40 14.42 12.10
CA PRO A 399 -4.01 15.73 11.89
C PRO A 399 -3.73 16.25 10.48
N SER A 400 -4.54 17.18 9.98
CA SER A 400 -4.41 17.69 8.59
C SER A 400 -3.03 18.26 8.27
N HIS A 401 -2.37 18.94 9.22
CA HIS A 401 -1.01 19.45 9.01
C HIS A 401 0.00 18.32 8.77
N ALA A 402 -0.15 17.18 9.45
CA ALA A 402 0.72 16.03 9.29
C ALA A 402 0.49 15.36 7.93
N ILE A 403 -0.77 15.20 7.51
CA ILE A 403 -1.14 14.70 6.17
C ILE A 403 -0.52 15.58 5.07
N ASN A 404 -0.67 16.89 5.19
CA ASN A 404 -0.11 17.88 4.27
C ASN A 404 1.42 17.76 4.15
N ARG A 405 2.13 17.59 5.27
CA ARG A 405 3.58 17.35 5.26
C ARG A 405 3.97 16.00 4.66
N GLY A 406 3.19 14.96 4.94
CA GLY A 406 3.40 13.64 4.35
C GLY A 406 3.38 13.73 2.83
N ILE A 407 2.33 14.33 2.28
CA ILE A 407 2.18 14.53 0.83
C ILE A 407 3.28 15.43 0.25
N LEU A 408 3.68 16.47 0.97
CA LEU A 408 4.81 17.32 0.59
C LEU A 408 6.13 16.52 0.49
N ALA A 409 6.40 15.66 1.47
CA ALA A 409 7.59 14.82 1.50
C ALA A 409 7.57 13.73 0.41
N GLU A 410 6.41 13.16 0.10
CA GLU A 410 6.23 12.26 -1.04
C GLU A 410 6.45 12.96 -2.39
N GLY A 411 5.94 14.19 -2.53
CA GLY A 411 6.21 15.01 -3.71
C GLY A 411 7.71 15.35 -3.84
N ALA A 412 8.38 15.66 -2.74
CA ALA A 412 9.83 15.87 -2.73
C ALA A 412 10.61 14.60 -3.12
N GLY A 413 10.19 13.44 -2.60
CA GLY A 413 10.72 12.14 -2.99
C GLY A 413 10.51 11.83 -4.47
N SER A 414 9.32 12.13 -4.99
CA SER A 414 8.97 11.98 -6.42
C SER A 414 9.80 12.89 -7.32
N PHE A 415 10.06 14.12 -6.89
CA PHE A 415 10.94 15.04 -7.59
C PHE A 415 12.39 14.51 -7.64
N LEU A 416 12.90 14.02 -6.50
CA LEU A 416 14.21 13.38 -6.42
C LEU A 416 14.29 12.12 -7.30
N SER A 417 13.20 11.36 -7.37
CA SER A 417 13.08 10.21 -8.27
C SER A 417 13.22 10.63 -9.74
N GLY A 418 12.53 11.69 -10.15
CA GLY A 418 12.71 12.27 -11.49
C GLY A 418 14.17 12.67 -11.77
N MET A 419 14.86 13.26 -10.80
CA MET A 419 16.27 13.67 -10.96
C MET A 419 17.25 12.49 -11.10
N ILE A 420 17.16 11.51 -10.19
CA ILE A 420 18.15 10.44 -10.05
C ILE A 420 17.83 9.24 -10.95
N GLY A 421 16.55 8.99 -11.25
CA GLY A 421 16.12 8.07 -12.31
C GLY A 421 15.63 6.67 -11.90
N PRO A 422 14.72 6.52 -10.92
CA PRO A 422 13.76 5.40 -10.94
C PRO A 422 12.65 5.57 -11.98
N GLY A 423 12.42 6.80 -12.48
CA GLY A 423 11.45 7.10 -13.55
C GLY A 423 9.98 7.13 -13.13
N VAL A 424 9.65 6.84 -11.87
CA VAL A 424 8.27 6.92 -11.33
C VAL A 424 8.22 7.70 -10.02
N GLY A 425 7.04 8.18 -9.63
CA GLY A 425 6.84 8.84 -8.34
C GLY A 425 7.12 7.92 -7.14
N MET A 426 7.27 8.53 -5.97
CA MET A 426 7.49 7.85 -4.70
C MET A 426 6.22 7.90 -3.85
N THR A 427 5.87 6.78 -3.24
CA THR A 427 4.70 6.63 -2.37
C THR A 427 5.01 5.77 -1.15
N THR A 428 4.09 5.74 -0.19
CA THR A 428 4.16 4.87 0.98
C THR A 428 3.92 3.40 0.59
N HIS A 429 4.75 2.48 1.09
CA HIS A 429 4.54 1.05 0.90
C HIS A 429 3.59 0.45 1.93
N THR A 430 2.45 -0.04 1.47
CA THR A 430 1.42 -0.73 2.27
C THR A 430 1.94 -2.02 2.91
N GLU A 431 2.89 -2.73 2.27
CA GLU A 431 3.45 -3.98 2.80
C GLU A 431 4.11 -3.77 4.17
N ASN A 432 4.82 -2.65 4.34
CA ASN A 432 5.51 -2.33 5.58
C ASN A 432 4.56 -1.99 6.71
N ILE A 433 3.41 -1.37 6.40
CA ILE A 433 2.36 -1.12 7.39
C ILE A 433 1.81 -2.45 7.92
N GLY A 434 1.57 -3.42 7.04
CA GLY A 434 1.14 -4.77 7.43
C GLY A 434 2.13 -5.45 8.39
N VAL A 435 3.43 -5.36 8.10
CA VAL A 435 4.48 -5.95 8.95
C VAL A 435 4.57 -5.29 10.33
N ILE A 436 4.27 -3.99 10.46
CA ILE A 436 4.21 -3.33 11.79
C ILE A 436 3.14 -4.00 12.66
N GLY A 437 1.99 -4.36 12.10
CA GLY A 437 0.91 -5.04 12.83
C GLY A 437 1.32 -6.39 13.40
N VAL A 438 2.17 -7.13 12.67
CA VAL A 438 2.69 -8.45 13.09
C VAL A 438 3.88 -8.31 14.03
N THR A 439 4.81 -7.41 13.72
CA THR A 439 6.08 -7.26 14.46
C THR A 439 5.92 -6.49 15.75
N ARG A 440 4.89 -5.64 15.87
CA ARG A 440 4.70 -4.74 17.00
C ARG A 440 5.88 -3.76 17.15
N VAL A 441 6.46 -3.32 16.01
CA VAL A 441 7.57 -2.36 15.95
C VAL A 441 7.20 -1.20 15.02
N ALA A 442 6.67 -0.12 15.61
CA ALA A 442 6.25 1.10 14.92
C ALA A 442 7.26 2.26 15.04
N SER A 443 8.43 2.03 15.62
CA SER A 443 9.44 3.07 15.86
C SER A 443 9.90 3.74 14.57
N ARG A 444 10.00 5.07 14.58
CA ARG A 444 10.51 5.86 13.46
C ARG A 444 12.00 5.65 13.22
N TYR A 445 12.75 5.38 14.28
CA TYR A 445 14.19 5.17 14.19
C TYR A 445 14.54 3.93 13.36
N THR A 446 13.71 2.87 13.40
CA THR A 446 13.93 1.70 12.54
C THR A 446 13.78 2.06 11.07
N MET A 447 12.87 2.96 10.71
CA MET A 447 12.69 3.42 9.32
C MET A 447 13.79 4.35 8.84
N ILE A 448 14.35 5.19 9.71
CA ILE A 448 15.54 5.98 9.37
C ILE A 448 16.72 5.04 9.04
N ILE A 449 16.92 4.01 9.87
CA ILE A 449 17.95 2.99 9.61
C ILE A 449 17.63 2.22 8.33
N ALA A 450 16.37 1.85 8.07
CA ALA A 450 15.97 1.23 6.81
C ALA A 450 16.33 2.10 5.60
N GLY A 451 16.10 3.42 5.68
CA GLY A 451 16.50 4.35 4.63
C GLY A 451 18.01 4.43 4.41
N ILE A 452 18.81 4.42 5.48
CA ILE A 452 20.28 4.36 5.39
C ILE A 452 20.74 3.05 4.76
N VAL A 453 20.14 1.92 5.14
CA VAL A 453 20.43 0.60 4.56
C VAL A 453 20.09 0.59 3.07
N LEU A 454 18.93 1.13 2.67
CA LEU A 454 18.55 1.25 1.25
C LEU A 454 19.55 2.10 0.45
N ILE A 455 20.00 3.23 0.98
CA ILE A 455 21.04 4.04 0.32
C ILE A 455 22.31 3.22 0.13
N PHE A 456 22.75 2.49 1.16
CA PHE A 456 23.92 1.63 1.08
C PHE A 456 23.75 0.50 0.03
N LEU A 457 22.61 -0.18 0.02
CA LEU A 457 22.29 -1.22 -0.97
C LEU A 457 22.23 -0.67 -2.39
N GLY A 458 21.74 0.56 -2.57
CA GLY A 458 21.69 1.23 -3.86
C GLY A 458 23.08 1.63 -4.38
N VAL A 459 23.97 2.11 -3.50
CA VAL A 459 25.35 2.46 -3.88
C VAL A 459 26.19 1.21 -4.18
N PHE A 460 25.89 0.09 -3.54
CA PHE A 460 26.56 -1.19 -3.76
C PHE A 460 25.97 -1.95 -4.95
N THR A 461 26.37 -1.58 -6.17
CA THR A 461 25.75 -2.03 -7.42
C THR A 461 25.88 -3.52 -7.73
N LYS A 462 26.81 -4.25 -7.11
CA LYS A 462 26.88 -5.71 -7.25
C LYS A 462 25.63 -6.41 -6.72
N ILE A 463 25.01 -5.88 -5.66
CA ILE A 463 23.70 -6.39 -5.20
C ILE A 463 22.65 -6.14 -6.28
N GLY A 464 22.61 -4.94 -6.87
CA GLY A 464 21.73 -4.65 -7.99
C GLY A 464 21.94 -5.58 -9.20
N ALA A 465 23.19 -5.93 -9.52
CA ALA A 465 23.54 -6.88 -10.57
C ALA A 465 23.09 -8.31 -10.28
N ILE A 466 23.16 -8.74 -9.03
CA ILE A 466 22.62 -10.04 -8.61
C ILE A 466 21.09 -10.03 -8.70
N LEU A 467 20.44 -8.99 -8.18
CA LEU A 467 18.97 -8.86 -8.20
C LEU A 467 18.40 -8.71 -9.62
N SER A 468 19.16 -8.14 -10.57
CA SER A 468 18.74 -8.02 -11.97
C SER A 468 18.68 -9.37 -12.71
N THR A 469 19.27 -10.43 -12.14
CA THR A 469 19.23 -11.81 -12.66
C THR A 469 18.01 -12.60 -12.20
N ILE A 470 17.16 -12.04 -11.34
CA ILE A 470 15.90 -12.69 -10.95
C ILE A 470 15.06 -12.89 -12.22
N PRO A 471 14.62 -14.13 -12.52
CA PRO A 471 13.77 -14.42 -13.66
C PRO A 471 12.49 -13.59 -13.71
N ASP A 472 12.11 -13.11 -14.89
CA ASP A 472 10.89 -12.31 -15.11
C ASP A 472 9.58 -12.97 -14.61
N PRO A 473 9.36 -14.30 -14.73
CA PRO A 473 8.18 -14.95 -14.16
C PRO A 473 8.03 -14.73 -12.65
N LEU A 474 9.15 -14.61 -11.94
CA LEU A 474 9.14 -14.42 -10.49
C LEU A 474 8.77 -12.98 -10.14
N ILE A 475 9.25 -12.02 -10.92
CA ILE A 475 8.85 -10.61 -10.79
C ILE A 475 7.36 -10.43 -11.08
N GLY A 476 6.81 -11.15 -12.07
CA GLY A 476 5.37 -11.20 -12.33
C GLY A 476 4.57 -11.70 -11.12
N GLY A 477 5.05 -12.74 -10.44
CA GLY A 477 4.45 -13.24 -9.20
C GLY A 477 4.45 -12.22 -8.06
N VAL A 478 5.55 -11.48 -7.88
CA VAL A 478 5.62 -10.39 -6.89
C VAL A 478 4.63 -9.28 -7.25
N LEU A 479 4.67 -8.80 -8.50
CA LEU A 479 3.78 -7.76 -8.99
C LEU A 479 2.31 -8.12 -8.75
N ALA A 480 1.89 -9.33 -9.15
CA ALA A 480 0.52 -9.81 -8.96
C ALA A 480 0.12 -9.82 -7.47
N SER A 481 1.02 -10.24 -6.59
CA SER A 481 0.77 -10.26 -5.15
C SER A 481 0.71 -8.87 -4.50
N SER A 482 1.53 -7.90 -4.95
CA SER A 482 1.41 -6.50 -4.52
C SER A 482 0.11 -5.88 -5.04
N MET A 483 -0.28 -6.15 -6.30
CA MET A 483 -1.57 -5.71 -6.85
C MET A 483 -2.77 -6.30 -6.11
N ALA A 484 -2.68 -7.56 -5.67
CA ALA A 484 -3.72 -8.18 -4.86
C ALA A 484 -3.90 -7.47 -3.50
N MET A 485 -2.81 -7.04 -2.87
CA MET A 485 -2.88 -6.26 -1.62
C MET A 485 -3.49 -4.88 -1.85
N VAL A 486 -3.08 -4.15 -2.91
CA VAL A 486 -3.70 -2.87 -3.31
C VAL A 486 -5.20 -3.05 -3.55
N GLY A 487 -5.61 -4.13 -4.22
CA GLY A 487 -7.02 -4.47 -4.43
C GLY A 487 -7.77 -4.74 -3.12
N GLY A 488 -7.13 -5.44 -2.17
CA GLY A 488 -7.67 -5.64 -0.82
C GLY A 488 -7.89 -4.32 -0.06
N VAL A 489 -6.93 -3.39 -0.13
CA VAL A 489 -7.05 -2.04 0.46
C VAL A 489 -8.17 -1.24 -0.22
N ALA A 490 -8.29 -1.33 -1.55
CA ALA A 490 -9.38 -0.70 -2.28
C ALA A 490 -10.75 -1.19 -1.80
N ILE A 491 -10.93 -2.51 -1.62
CA ILE A 491 -12.16 -3.11 -1.08
C ILE A 491 -12.39 -2.68 0.37
N ALA A 492 -11.34 -2.63 1.20
CA ALA A 492 -11.44 -2.15 2.57
C ALA A 492 -11.88 -0.67 2.64
N ASN A 493 -11.49 0.16 1.67
CA ASN A 493 -11.98 1.53 1.55
C ASN A 493 -13.46 1.60 1.17
N VAL A 494 -13.95 0.67 0.34
CA VAL A 494 -15.39 0.56 0.04
C VAL A 494 -16.21 0.26 1.29
N GLN A 495 -15.65 -0.46 2.29
CA GLN A 495 -16.36 -0.72 3.56
C GLN A 495 -16.71 0.54 4.36
N GLN A 496 -16.06 1.68 4.05
CA GLN A 496 -16.38 2.96 4.67
C GLN A 496 -17.64 3.59 4.04
N VAL A 497 -18.07 3.14 2.87
CA VAL A 497 -19.22 3.65 2.13
C VAL A 497 -20.50 2.92 2.56
N ASP A 498 -21.60 3.64 2.71
CA ASP A 498 -22.91 3.03 2.89
C ASP A 498 -23.40 2.38 1.58
N LEU A 499 -23.15 1.08 1.44
CA LEU A 499 -23.57 0.27 0.29
C LEU A 499 -25.06 -0.11 0.30
N ARG A 500 -25.82 0.29 1.33
CA ARG A 500 -27.28 0.10 1.32
C ARG A 500 -27.96 1.10 0.39
N SER A 501 -27.29 2.22 0.12
CA SER A 501 -27.76 3.23 -0.83
C SER A 501 -27.56 2.74 -2.27
N SER A 502 -28.66 2.63 -3.01
CA SER A 502 -28.64 2.29 -4.44
C SER A 502 -27.83 3.31 -5.26
N ARG A 503 -27.82 4.59 -4.85
CA ARG A 503 -26.96 5.61 -5.46
C ARG A 503 -25.49 5.22 -5.37
N ASN A 504 -24.99 4.91 -4.17
CA ASN A 504 -23.57 4.65 -3.97
C ASN A 504 -23.11 3.41 -4.75
N VAL A 505 -23.92 2.35 -4.70
CA VAL A 505 -23.67 1.12 -5.47
C VAL A 505 -23.68 1.40 -6.97
N ALA A 506 -24.65 2.19 -7.46
CA ALA A 506 -24.70 2.57 -8.87
C ALA A 506 -23.47 3.37 -9.29
N ILE A 507 -23.06 4.41 -8.53
CA ILE A 507 -21.88 5.22 -8.85
C ILE A 507 -20.62 4.35 -8.92
N LEU A 508 -20.42 3.48 -7.94
CA LEU A 508 -19.28 2.57 -7.90
C LEU A 508 -19.24 1.66 -9.13
N GLY A 509 -20.37 1.00 -9.44
CA GLY A 509 -20.48 0.09 -10.59
C GLY A 509 -20.31 0.80 -11.94
N PHE A 510 -20.98 1.94 -12.12
CA PHE A 510 -20.86 2.74 -13.35
C PHE A 510 -19.44 3.25 -13.55
N ALA A 511 -18.79 3.76 -12.51
CA ALA A 511 -17.42 4.26 -12.60
C ALA A 511 -16.43 3.18 -13.03
N ILE A 512 -16.54 1.97 -12.46
CA ILE A 512 -15.68 0.83 -12.86
C ILE A 512 -15.94 0.44 -14.32
N MET A 513 -17.21 0.30 -14.72
CA MET A 513 -17.55 -0.08 -16.10
C MET A 513 -17.09 0.96 -17.12
N VAL A 514 -17.36 2.24 -16.88
CA VAL A 514 -16.92 3.33 -17.76
C VAL A 514 -15.39 3.40 -17.80
N GLY A 515 -14.72 3.24 -16.66
CA GLY A 515 -13.27 3.17 -16.55
C GLY A 515 -12.64 2.00 -17.33
N MET A 516 -13.37 0.91 -17.57
CA MET A 516 -12.88 -0.20 -18.42
C MET A 516 -13.27 -0.05 -19.90
N ILE A 517 -14.45 0.49 -20.19
CA ILE A 517 -15.00 0.58 -21.56
C ILE A 517 -14.31 1.68 -22.35
N ILE A 518 -14.23 2.89 -21.79
CA ILE A 518 -13.77 4.08 -22.50
C ILE A 518 -12.30 3.95 -22.97
N PRO A 519 -11.35 3.50 -22.13
CA PRO A 519 -10.00 3.23 -22.62
C PRO A 519 -9.92 2.26 -23.78
N ARG A 520 -10.68 1.16 -23.71
CA ARG A 520 -10.71 0.15 -24.78
C ARG A 520 -11.33 0.69 -26.06
N TYR A 521 -12.30 1.60 -25.96
CA TYR A 521 -12.88 2.28 -27.10
C TYR A 521 -11.84 3.19 -27.78
N PHE A 522 -11.19 4.08 -27.02
CA PHE A 522 -10.20 5.01 -27.58
C PHE A 522 -8.90 4.33 -28.03
N ASN A 523 -8.55 3.16 -27.48
CA ASN A 523 -7.48 2.33 -28.03
C ASN A 523 -7.79 1.77 -29.43
N ARG A 524 -9.08 1.59 -29.77
CA ARG A 524 -9.50 1.12 -31.11
C ARG A 524 -9.83 2.27 -32.06
N HIS A 525 -10.23 3.41 -31.51
CA HIS A 525 -10.64 4.61 -32.24
C HIS A 525 -9.80 5.80 -31.76
N PRO A 526 -8.62 6.01 -32.38
CA PRO A 526 -7.74 7.12 -32.00
C PRO A 526 -8.44 8.46 -32.25
N ILE A 527 -8.07 9.45 -31.43
CA ILE A 527 -8.64 10.79 -31.48
C ILE A 527 -7.93 11.59 -32.57
N ASP A 528 -8.71 12.26 -33.41
CA ASP A 528 -8.23 13.16 -34.45
C ASP A 528 -9.04 14.46 -34.42
N THR A 529 -8.51 15.45 -33.72
CA THR A 529 -9.06 16.81 -33.65
C THR A 529 -8.35 17.76 -34.62
N GLY A 530 -7.33 17.29 -35.34
CA GLY A 530 -6.46 18.09 -36.19
C GLY A 530 -5.36 18.85 -35.45
N VAL A 531 -5.25 18.70 -34.13
CA VAL A 531 -4.18 19.30 -33.31
C VAL A 531 -3.45 18.20 -32.55
N GLU A 532 -2.26 17.84 -33.04
CA GLU A 532 -1.47 16.70 -32.54
C GLU A 532 -1.28 16.72 -31.02
N THR A 533 -0.97 17.87 -30.42
CA THR A 533 -0.78 17.97 -28.96
C THR A 533 -2.06 17.69 -28.18
N ILE A 534 -3.21 18.14 -28.67
CA ILE A 534 -4.51 17.89 -28.01
C ILE A 534 -4.87 16.41 -28.16
N ASP A 535 -4.67 15.86 -29.36
CA ASP A 535 -4.93 14.45 -29.64
C ASP A 535 -4.09 13.52 -28.77
N GLN A 536 -2.80 13.82 -28.60
CA GLN A 536 -1.92 13.09 -27.70
C GLN A 536 -2.38 13.19 -26.24
N VAL A 537 -2.71 14.39 -25.74
CA VAL A 537 -3.16 14.57 -24.35
C VAL A 537 -4.47 13.83 -24.10
N LEU A 538 -5.45 13.97 -24.99
CA LEU A 538 -6.74 13.29 -24.87
C LEU A 538 -6.60 11.78 -25.01
N THR A 539 -5.77 11.31 -25.95
CA THR A 539 -5.50 9.88 -26.13
C THR A 539 -4.90 9.31 -24.86
N VAL A 540 -3.87 9.95 -24.30
CA VAL A 540 -3.23 9.47 -23.07
C VAL A 540 -4.20 9.47 -21.88
N LEU A 541 -4.97 10.54 -21.69
CA LEU A 541 -5.91 10.61 -20.55
C LEU A 541 -7.08 9.64 -20.68
N LEU A 542 -7.70 9.54 -21.87
CA LEU A 542 -8.89 8.72 -22.07
C LEU A 542 -8.58 7.21 -22.19
N THR A 543 -7.33 6.86 -22.47
CA THR A 543 -6.83 5.47 -22.43
C THR A 543 -6.34 5.02 -21.05
N LEU A 544 -6.34 5.90 -20.04
CA LEU A 544 -6.03 5.55 -18.65
C LEU A 544 -7.29 5.11 -17.89
N PRO A 545 -7.43 3.82 -17.54
CA PRO A 545 -8.64 3.32 -16.87
C PRO A 545 -8.91 4.00 -15.54
N MET A 546 -7.86 4.15 -14.74
CA MET A 546 -7.92 4.79 -13.43
C MET A 546 -8.39 6.25 -13.51
N PHE A 547 -7.95 7.01 -14.53
CA PHE A 547 -8.39 8.39 -14.74
C PHE A 547 -9.89 8.46 -15.01
N VAL A 548 -10.33 7.70 -16.02
CA VAL A 548 -11.71 7.75 -16.49
C VAL A 548 -12.68 7.31 -15.40
N GLY A 549 -12.37 6.22 -14.70
CA GLY A 549 -13.22 5.72 -13.63
C GLY A 549 -13.26 6.67 -12.44
N ALA A 550 -12.12 7.23 -12.02
CA ALA A 550 -12.08 8.21 -10.94
C ALA A 550 -12.84 9.49 -11.28
N PHE A 551 -12.66 9.99 -12.51
CA PHE A 551 -13.34 11.18 -13.00
C PHE A 551 -14.85 10.95 -13.02
N THR A 552 -15.31 9.82 -13.55
CA THR A 552 -16.72 9.45 -13.57
C THR A 552 -17.30 9.32 -12.17
N ALA A 553 -16.60 8.62 -11.26
CA ALA A 553 -17.02 8.50 -9.88
C ALA A 553 -17.12 9.86 -9.18
N CYS A 554 -16.13 10.74 -9.38
CA CYS A 554 -16.09 12.07 -8.80
C CYS A 554 -17.22 12.96 -9.31
N VAL A 555 -17.45 12.99 -10.61
CA VAL A 555 -18.56 13.76 -11.21
C VAL A 555 -19.88 13.26 -10.65
N LEU A 556 -20.13 11.94 -10.68
CA LEU A 556 -21.40 11.39 -10.22
C LEU A 556 -21.59 11.56 -8.70
N ASP A 557 -20.55 11.39 -7.89
CA ASP A 557 -20.67 11.58 -6.44
C ASP A 557 -21.01 13.03 -6.08
N ASN A 558 -20.46 14.00 -6.81
CA ASN A 558 -20.72 15.42 -6.54
C ASN A 558 -22.02 15.95 -7.16
N THR A 559 -22.50 15.37 -8.25
CA THR A 559 -23.70 15.86 -8.97
C THR A 559 -24.99 15.14 -8.57
N VAL A 560 -24.93 13.85 -8.24
CA VAL A 560 -26.13 13.09 -7.88
C VAL A 560 -26.53 13.40 -6.42
N PRO A 561 -27.76 13.88 -6.16
CA PRO A 561 -28.22 14.21 -4.81
C PRO A 561 -28.64 12.96 -4.01
N GLY A 562 -29.00 13.14 -2.73
CA GLY A 562 -29.76 12.13 -1.97
C GLY A 562 -29.01 11.27 -0.95
N VAL A 563 -27.77 11.61 -0.60
CA VAL A 563 -26.96 10.88 0.41
C VAL A 563 -26.12 11.86 1.23
N SER A 564 -26.03 11.65 2.55
CA SER A 564 -25.25 12.49 3.47
C SER A 564 -23.73 12.28 3.31
N ARG A 565 -22.91 13.16 3.92
CA ARG A 565 -21.44 13.02 3.84
C ARG A 565 -20.94 11.74 4.49
N GLU A 566 -21.52 11.34 5.61
CA GLU A 566 -21.15 10.12 6.33
C GLU A 566 -21.43 8.86 5.50
N GLN A 567 -22.57 8.84 4.82
CA GLN A 567 -22.94 7.74 3.93
C GLN A 567 -22.04 7.64 2.69
N ARG A 568 -21.35 8.73 2.30
CA ARG A 568 -20.27 8.68 1.29
C ARG A 568 -18.96 8.08 1.83
N GLY A 569 -18.90 7.79 3.13
CA GLY A 569 -17.71 7.35 3.85
C GLY A 569 -16.80 8.48 4.33
N LEU A 570 -17.27 9.73 4.29
CA LEU A 570 -16.55 10.85 4.88
C LEU A 570 -16.86 10.91 6.37
N LYS A 571 -15.91 10.49 7.22
CA LYS A 571 -16.03 10.67 8.68
C LYS A 571 -15.98 12.15 9.05
N GLU A 572 -16.72 12.55 10.08
CA GLU A 572 -16.54 13.86 10.69
C GLU A 572 -15.09 14.04 11.11
N ARG A 573 -14.54 15.24 10.87
CA ARG A 573 -13.20 15.59 11.36
C ARG A 573 -13.27 15.55 12.88
N GLY A 574 -12.75 14.48 13.48
CA GLY A 574 -12.66 14.35 14.94
C GLY A 574 -12.10 15.65 15.54
N ARG A 575 -12.65 16.05 16.69
CA ARG A 575 -12.18 17.22 17.43
C ARG A 575 -10.65 17.15 17.52
N VAL A 576 -9.99 18.24 17.15
CA VAL A 576 -8.55 18.37 16.84
C VAL A 576 -7.61 18.07 18.01
N HIS A 577 -8.11 17.56 19.13
CA HIS A 577 -7.41 17.54 20.42
C HIS A 577 -7.72 16.30 21.24
N ASP A 578 -7.16 15.16 20.84
CA ASP A 578 -6.73 14.16 21.81
C ASP A 578 -5.21 14.06 21.65
N LEU A 579 -4.48 14.61 22.62
CA LEU A 579 -3.05 14.30 22.75
C LEU A 579 -2.95 12.78 22.95
N GLY A 580 -1.93 12.15 22.35
CA GLY A 580 -1.71 10.72 22.57
C GLY A 580 -1.60 10.40 24.08
N PRO A 581 -1.74 9.12 24.48
CA PRO A 581 -1.85 8.68 25.88
C PRO A 581 -0.71 9.12 26.83
N GLU A 582 0.31 9.84 26.34
CA GLU A 582 1.48 10.33 27.09
C GLU A 582 1.77 11.83 26.90
N ASN A 583 0.83 12.66 26.39
CA ASN A 583 1.04 14.09 26.10
C ASN A 583 2.16 14.42 25.08
N ILE A 584 2.73 13.42 24.41
CA ILE A 584 3.73 13.58 23.34
C ILE A 584 3.02 13.63 21.99
N ASP A 585 3.12 14.75 21.28
CA ASP A 585 2.65 14.82 19.90
C ASP A 585 3.66 14.20 18.94
N VAL A 586 3.42 12.95 18.55
CA VAL A 586 4.27 12.20 17.59
C VAL A 586 4.43 12.96 16.27
N TYR A 587 3.42 13.74 15.88
CA TYR A 587 3.42 14.51 14.65
C TYR A 587 4.09 15.89 14.79
N ALA A 588 4.51 16.35 15.97
CA ALA A 588 5.22 17.63 16.11
C ALA A 588 6.59 17.58 15.39
N PHE A 589 7.24 18.71 15.11
CA PHE A 589 8.62 18.72 14.59
C PHE A 589 9.67 18.44 15.68
N PRO A 590 10.91 18.05 15.33
CA PRO A 590 11.99 17.96 16.32
C PRO A 590 12.18 19.33 16.99
N PRO A 591 12.46 19.42 18.31
CA PRO A 591 12.49 20.69 19.04
C PRO A 591 13.40 21.75 18.42
N ARG A 592 14.56 21.34 17.90
CA ARG A 592 15.50 22.24 17.21
C ARG A 592 14.92 22.81 15.92
N LEU A 593 14.25 21.98 15.13
CA LEU A 593 13.63 22.40 13.88
C LEU A 593 12.39 23.26 14.15
N ALA A 594 11.58 22.90 15.14
CA ALA A 594 10.45 23.71 15.59
C ALA A 594 10.93 25.12 16.00
N ALA A 595 12.00 25.22 16.79
CA ALA A 595 12.58 26.51 17.18
C ALA A 595 13.10 27.36 16.01
N ILE A 596 13.56 26.72 14.92
CA ILE A 596 13.98 27.43 13.69
C ILE A 596 12.74 27.90 12.91
N ILE A 597 11.73 27.04 12.77
CA ILE A 597 10.49 27.37 12.07
C ILE A 597 9.74 28.51 12.78
N ASP A 598 9.67 28.48 14.11
CA ASP A 598 9.01 29.50 14.93
C ASP A 598 9.70 30.87 14.83
N ARG A 599 10.99 30.91 14.47
CA ARG A 599 11.71 32.18 14.20
C ARG A 599 11.34 32.82 12.86
N ILE A 600 10.74 32.07 11.94
CA ILE A 600 10.37 32.55 10.60
C ILE A 600 8.83 32.67 10.52
N PRO A 601 8.25 33.84 10.79
CA PRO A 601 6.80 33.99 10.96
C PRO A 601 6.00 33.58 9.71
N TYR A 602 6.54 33.81 8.51
CA TYR A 602 5.89 33.41 7.24
C TYR A 602 5.73 31.89 7.07
N LEU A 603 6.61 31.08 7.67
CA LEU A 603 6.50 29.62 7.59
C LEU A 603 5.34 29.11 8.46
N THR A 604 5.08 29.72 9.61
CA THR A 604 3.97 29.32 10.51
C THR A 604 2.58 29.54 9.90
N LEU A 605 2.48 30.32 8.82
CA LEU A 605 1.25 30.50 8.03
C LEU A 605 0.96 29.32 7.11
N LEU A 606 1.96 28.50 6.76
CA LEU A 606 1.78 27.36 5.86
C LEU A 606 0.94 26.25 6.53
N PRO A 607 -0.11 25.73 5.88
CA PRO A 607 -0.96 24.67 6.43
C PRO A 607 -0.27 23.33 6.71
N CYS A 608 0.95 23.13 6.23
CA CYS A 608 1.78 21.97 6.58
C CYS A 608 2.49 22.13 7.93
N ILE A 609 2.61 23.34 8.48
CA ILE A 609 3.28 23.56 9.76
C ILE A 609 2.27 23.51 10.91
N PRO A 610 2.56 22.79 12.02
CA PRO A 610 1.70 22.77 13.18
C PRO A 610 1.60 24.18 13.78
N LYS A 611 0.37 24.68 13.96
CA LYS A 611 0.15 25.96 14.63
C LYS A 611 0.38 25.79 16.13
N THR A 612 1.42 26.40 16.67
CA THR A 612 1.60 26.57 18.12
C THR A 612 0.49 27.48 18.63
N LYS A 613 -0.58 26.92 19.21
CA LYS A 613 -1.42 27.73 20.10
C LYS A 613 -0.55 28.09 21.30
N LYS A 614 -0.29 29.38 21.52
CA LYS A 614 0.13 29.88 22.84
C LYS A 614 -0.91 29.37 23.84
N THR A 615 -0.54 28.39 24.65
CA THR A 615 -1.25 28.03 25.88
C THR A 615 -1.25 29.28 26.77
N GLY A 616 -2.30 30.09 26.68
CA GLY A 616 -2.35 31.36 27.41
C GLY A 616 -3.51 32.32 27.12
N SER A 617 -4.45 32.02 26.22
CA SER A 617 -5.66 32.83 26.12
C SER A 617 -6.83 32.03 25.57
N ASN A 618 -8.00 32.23 26.18
CA ASN A 618 -9.27 31.51 26.02
C ASN A 618 -9.37 30.19 26.76
N LYS A 619 -9.52 30.30 28.09
CA LYS A 619 -10.54 29.51 28.79
C LYS A 619 -11.84 29.70 28.01
N VAL A 620 -12.29 28.68 27.30
CA VAL A 620 -13.69 28.61 26.88
C VAL A 620 -14.46 28.46 28.18
N GLN A 621 -15.25 29.47 28.53
CA GLN A 621 -16.31 29.33 29.53
C GLN A 621 -17.13 28.12 29.13
N ASP A 622 -17.29 27.19 30.07
CA ASP A 622 -18.30 26.14 29.97
C ASP A 622 -19.66 26.79 29.72
N SER A 623 -20.10 26.78 28.46
CA SER A 623 -21.49 27.01 28.10
C SER A 623 -22.26 25.71 28.36
N SER A 624 -22.38 25.37 29.65
CA SER A 624 -23.30 24.38 30.21
C SER A 624 -24.26 25.04 31.21
N ALA A 625 -24.56 26.33 31.00
CA ALA A 625 -25.55 27.09 31.76
C ALA A 625 -26.45 27.88 30.80
N MET A 626 -27.22 27.18 29.96
CA MET A 626 -28.42 27.72 29.31
C MET A 626 -29.28 26.59 28.74
N GLU A 627 -29.69 25.69 29.62
CA GLU A 627 -30.86 24.81 29.44
C GLU A 627 -31.25 24.29 30.83
N GLN A 628 -31.85 25.19 31.62
CA GLN A 628 -32.78 24.94 32.72
C GLN A 628 -33.67 26.17 32.86
#